data_AF-A0A2D5TFA1-F1
#
_entry.id   AF-A0A2D5TFA1-F1
#
_cell.length_a   1.000
_cell.length_b   1.000
_cell.length_c   1.000
_cell.angle_alpha   90.00
_cell.angle_beta   90.00
_cell.angle_gamma   90.00
#
_symmetry.space_group_name_H-M   'P 1'
#
loop_
_entity.id
_entity.type
_entity.pdbx_description
1 polymer ?
#
loop_
_entity_poly.entity_id
_entity_poly.type
_entity_poly.pdbx_seq_one_letter_code
_entity_poly.pdbx_strand_id
1 'polypeptide(L)'
;MSELKSESQDQSLAGLFNAISFQLKGIMIAFMAGSVNYAFVLFADTSGHEVALSVPILATALFTIVWGDATLKSQMANIKDASSKTKETRAHKVISRQPYSLLRFMNFGLAVALAASQLSILFK
;
A
#
# COMPACT_ATOMS: atom_id res chain seq x y z
N MET A 1 -15.34 -38.28 13.03
CA MET A 1 -15.40 -36.85 13.40
C MET A 1 -14.15 -36.17 12.85
N SER A 2 -14.11 -35.96 11.52
CA SER A 2 -12.90 -35.57 10.78
C SER A 2 -13.19 -34.51 9.70
N GLU A 3 -14.10 -33.57 9.97
CA GLU A 3 -14.61 -32.63 8.97
C GLU A 3 -14.49 -31.13 9.33
N LEU A 4 -13.58 -30.76 10.23
CA LEU A 4 -13.37 -29.35 10.62
C LEU A 4 -12.05 -28.72 10.14
N LYS A 5 -11.28 -29.41 9.27
CA LYS A 5 -9.90 -28.98 8.93
C LYS A 5 -9.69 -28.42 7.53
N SER A 6 -10.68 -28.49 6.63
CA SER A 6 -10.58 -28.00 5.25
C SER A 6 -10.95 -26.52 5.09
N GLU A 7 -11.91 -25.98 5.84
CA GLU A 7 -12.40 -24.60 5.63
C GLU A 7 -11.35 -23.52 5.93
N SER A 8 -10.55 -23.68 7.01
CA SER A 8 -9.50 -22.68 7.34
C SER A 8 -8.40 -22.59 6.28
N GLN A 9 -8.23 -23.66 5.49
CA GLN A 9 -7.12 -23.83 4.57
C GLN A 9 -7.32 -23.01 3.28
N ASP A 10 -8.56 -22.96 2.78
CA ASP A 10 -8.93 -22.11 1.65
C ASP A 10 -9.03 -20.63 2.07
N GLN A 11 -9.47 -20.36 3.30
CA GLN A 11 -9.62 -19.00 3.82
C GLN A 11 -8.29 -18.23 3.96
N SER A 12 -7.22 -18.85 4.45
CA SER A 12 -5.91 -18.17 4.60
C SER A 12 -5.27 -17.83 3.25
N LEU A 13 -5.38 -18.73 2.27
CA LEU A 13 -4.83 -18.53 0.93
C LEU A 13 -5.62 -17.48 0.15
N ALA A 14 -6.96 -17.55 0.21
CA ALA A 14 -7.84 -16.51 -0.31
C ALA A 14 -7.59 -15.15 0.37
N GLY A 15 -7.37 -15.15 1.69
CA GLY A 15 -7.02 -13.96 2.46
C GLY A 15 -5.72 -13.31 1.99
N LEU A 16 -4.67 -14.11 1.75
CA LEU A 16 -3.40 -13.62 1.24
C LEU A 16 -3.52 -13.01 -0.16
N PHE A 17 -4.21 -13.69 -1.09
CA PHE A 17 -4.46 -13.16 -2.43
C PHE A 17 -5.29 -11.88 -2.40
N ASN A 18 -6.30 -11.81 -1.54
CA ASN A 18 -7.12 -10.62 -1.37
C ASN A 18 -6.29 -9.46 -0.81
N ALA A 19 -5.41 -9.71 0.16
CA ALA A 19 -4.51 -8.69 0.73
C ALA A 19 -3.53 -8.13 -0.31
N ILE A 20 -2.98 -8.98 -1.18
CA ILE A 20 -2.09 -8.54 -2.27
C ILE A 20 -2.88 -7.73 -3.33
N SER A 21 -4.05 -8.21 -3.74
CA SER A 21 -4.93 -7.50 -4.68
C SER A 21 -5.35 -6.13 -4.14
N PHE A 22 -5.67 -6.07 -2.85
CA PHE A 22 -6.01 -4.83 -2.15
C PHE A 22 -4.83 -3.84 -2.09
N GLN A 23 -3.61 -4.34 -1.89
CA GLN A 23 -2.40 -3.51 -1.96
C GLN A 23 -2.22 -2.90 -3.35
N LEU A 24 -2.35 -3.70 -4.41
CA LEU A 24 -2.22 -3.23 -5.80
C LEU A 24 -3.26 -2.17 -6.16
N LYS A 25 -4.52 -2.35 -5.74
CA LYS A 25 -5.58 -1.35 -5.93
C LYS A 25 -5.25 -0.03 -5.23
N GLY A 26 -4.75 -0.08 -4.00
CA GLY A 26 -4.37 1.13 -3.28
C GLY A 26 -3.20 1.88 -3.91
N ILE A 27 -2.19 1.16 -4.41
CA ILE A 27 -1.08 1.75 -5.16
C ILE A 27 -1.61 2.46 -6.41
N MET A 28 -2.53 1.83 -7.15
CA MET A 28 -3.13 2.42 -8.35
C MET A 28 -3.91 3.70 -8.03
N ILE A 29 -4.68 3.71 -6.94
CA ILE A 29 -5.40 4.91 -6.47
C ILE A 29 -4.42 6.02 -6.09
N ALA A 30 -3.37 5.70 -5.33
CA ALA A 30 -2.35 6.68 -4.93
C ALA A 30 -1.63 7.28 -6.14
N PHE A 31 -1.31 6.46 -7.16
CA PHE A 31 -0.71 6.94 -8.41
C PHE A 31 -1.64 7.84 -9.22
N MET A 32 -2.93 7.49 -9.31
CA MET A 32 -3.91 8.35 -10.00
C MET A 32 -4.10 9.68 -9.26
N ALA A 33 -4.30 9.65 -7.95
CA ALA A 33 -4.43 10.85 -7.14
C ALA A 33 -3.17 11.74 -7.22
N GLY A 34 -2.00 11.12 -7.15
CA GLY A 34 -0.71 11.80 -7.35
C GLY A 34 -0.62 12.46 -8.72
N SER A 35 -0.95 11.75 -9.80
CA SER A 35 -0.92 12.30 -11.17
C SER A 35 -1.89 13.47 -11.35
N VAL A 36 -3.08 13.40 -10.75
CA VAL A 36 -4.08 14.47 -10.79
C VAL A 36 -3.59 15.70 -10.02
N ASN A 37 -3.05 15.53 -8.80
CA ASN A 37 -2.45 16.63 -8.04
C ASN A 37 -1.31 17.29 -8.83
N TYR A 38 -0.46 16.47 -9.45
CA TYR A 38 0.64 16.97 -10.30
C TYR A 38 0.11 17.79 -11.47
N ALA A 39 -0.93 17.32 -12.17
CA ALA A 39 -1.54 18.05 -13.28
C ALA A 39 -2.16 19.39 -12.81
N PHE A 40 -2.86 19.39 -11.68
CA PHE A 40 -3.41 20.63 -11.11
C PHE A 40 -2.31 21.63 -10.78
N VAL A 41 -1.24 21.20 -10.12
CA VAL A 41 -0.12 22.08 -9.76
C VAL A 41 0.61 22.61 -11.00
N LEU A 42 0.70 21.82 -12.08
CA LEU A 42 1.45 22.18 -13.28
C LEU A 42 0.70 23.14 -14.22
N PHE A 43 -0.63 23.05 -14.26
CA PHE A 43 -1.46 23.81 -15.21
C PHE A 43 -2.36 24.88 -14.58
N ALA A 44 -2.50 24.91 -13.25
CA ALA A 44 -3.25 25.97 -12.58
C ALA A 44 -2.36 27.19 -12.27
N ASP A 45 -2.94 28.38 -12.27
CA ASP A 45 -2.35 29.53 -11.58
C ASP A 45 -2.51 29.30 -10.07
N THR A 46 -1.40 28.97 -9.41
CA THR A 46 -1.37 28.56 -8.01
C THR A 46 -1.18 29.73 -7.05
N SER A 47 -1.01 30.95 -7.57
CA SER A 47 -0.74 32.16 -6.79
C SER A 47 -1.82 32.40 -5.74
N GLY A 48 -1.43 32.41 -4.47
CA GLY A 48 -2.30 32.66 -3.31
C GLY A 48 -3.16 31.47 -2.88
N HIS A 49 -3.01 30.30 -3.53
CA HIS A 49 -3.77 29.08 -3.24
C HIS A 49 -2.87 27.89 -2.85
N GLU A 50 -1.59 28.14 -2.59
CA GLU A 50 -0.56 27.13 -2.34
C GLU A 50 -0.90 26.30 -1.10
N VAL A 51 -1.43 26.92 -0.06
CA VAL A 51 -1.85 26.20 1.15
C VAL A 51 -3.00 25.25 0.85
N ALA A 52 -4.01 25.67 0.08
CA ALA A 52 -5.14 24.82 -0.29
C ALA A 52 -4.70 23.64 -1.16
N LEU A 53 -3.77 23.87 -2.08
CA LEU A 53 -3.23 22.84 -2.97
C LEU A 53 -2.24 21.89 -2.27
N SER A 54 -1.64 22.30 -1.15
CA SER A 54 -0.80 21.42 -0.33
C SER A 54 -1.58 20.31 0.38
N VAL A 55 -2.85 20.57 0.73
CA VAL A 55 -3.72 19.63 1.45
C VAL A 55 -3.91 18.30 0.70
N PRO A 56 -4.34 18.27 -0.58
CA PRO A 56 -4.50 17.01 -1.32
C PRO A 56 -3.17 16.27 -1.55
N ILE A 57 -2.05 16.98 -1.67
CA ILE A 57 -0.71 16.39 -1.78
C ILE A 57 -0.38 15.62 -0.50
N LEU A 58 -0.53 16.27 0.66
CA LEU A 58 -0.30 15.66 1.97
C LEU A 58 -1.28 14.52 2.25
N ALA A 59 -2.55 14.67 1.87
CA ALA A 59 -3.56 13.63 2.03
C ALA A 59 -3.20 12.36 1.23
N THR A 60 -2.71 12.52 0.00
CA THR A 60 -2.26 11.41 -0.84
C THR A 60 -1.03 10.70 -0.26
N ALA A 61 -0.10 11.47 0.32
CA ALA A 61 1.08 10.94 0.99
C ALA A 61 0.71 10.15 2.25
N LEU A 62 -0.14 10.71 3.11
CA LEU A 62 -0.65 10.04 4.30
C LEU A 62 -1.43 8.77 3.96
N PHE A 63 -2.28 8.81 2.94
CA PHE A 63 -2.96 7.63 2.43
C PHE A 63 -1.98 6.54 2.03
N THR A 64 -0.95 6.88 1.25
CA THR A 64 0.09 5.92 0.82
C THR A 64 0.78 5.28 2.02
N ILE A 65 1.12 6.06 3.05
CA ILE A 65 1.75 5.55 4.28
C ILE A 65 0.82 4.59 5.03
N VAL A 66 -0.39 5.05 5.36
CA VAL A 66 -1.34 4.30 6.21
C VAL A 66 -1.82 3.04 5.49
N TRP A 67 -2.16 3.16 4.21
CA TRP A 67 -2.62 2.03 3.40
C TRP A 67 -1.54 0.99 3.18
N GLY A 68 -0.32 1.43 2.86
CA GLY A 68 0.82 0.52 2.69
C GLY A 68 1.15 -0.23 3.98
N ASP A 69 1.08 0.42 5.14
CA ASP A 69 1.27 -0.26 6.42
C ASP A 69 0.15 -1.27 6.73
N ALA A 70 -1.11 -0.89 6.50
CA ALA A 70 -2.26 -1.77 6.74
C ALA A 70 -2.21 -3.03 5.85
N THR A 71 -1.84 -2.88 4.58
CA THR A 71 -1.70 -4.01 3.65
C THR A 71 -0.56 -4.96 4.02
N LEU A 72 0.60 -4.43 4.41
CA LEU A 72 1.72 -5.24 4.87
C LEU A 72 1.37 -6.01 6.16
N LYS A 73 0.68 -5.35 7.11
CA LYS A 73 0.18 -6.01 8.33
C LYS A 73 -0.85 -7.10 8.01
N SER A 74 -1.76 -6.86 7.07
CA SER A 74 -2.73 -7.86 6.61
C SER A 74 -2.05 -9.07 5.99
N GLN A 75 -1.02 -8.88 5.17
CA GLN A 75 -0.23 -9.99 4.62
C GLN A 75 0.50 -10.77 5.71
N MET A 76 1.14 -10.09 6.66
CA MET A 76 1.81 -10.75 7.79
C MET A 76 0.84 -11.59 8.64
N ALA A 77 -0.37 -11.09 8.90
CA ALA A 77 -1.40 -11.84 9.62
C ALA A 77 -1.82 -13.10 8.85
N ASN A 78 -2.11 -12.97 7.55
CA ASN A 78 -2.47 -14.12 6.71
C ASN A 78 -1.35 -15.16 6.58
N ILE A 79 -0.08 -14.73 6.61
CA ILE A 79 1.09 -15.62 6.62
C ILE A 79 1.22 -16.36 7.95
N LYS A 80 0.97 -15.68 9.06
CA LYS A 80 1.02 -16.25 10.42
C LYS A 80 -0.07 -17.31 10.60
N ASP A 81 -1.27 -17.01 10.13
CA ASP A 81 -2.46 -17.86 10.28
C ASP A 81 -2.54 -18.96 9.22
N ALA A 82 -1.51 -19.10 8.38
CA ALA A 82 -1.45 -20.13 7.35
C ALA A 82 -1.42 -21.56 7.91
N SER A 83 -2.21 -22.44 7.30
CA SER A 83 -2.26 -23.87 7.60
C SER A 83 -0.91 -24.57 7.38
N SER A 84 -0.70 -25.75 7.97
CA SER A 84 0.52 -26.55 7.77
C SER A 84 0.75 -26.91 6.31
N LYS A 85 -0.30 -27.25 5.56
CA LYS A 85 -0.23 -27.56 4.12
C LYS A 85 0.09 -26.33 3.28
N THR A 86 -0.40 -25.15 3.66
CA THR A 86 -0.06 -23.88 3.00
C THR A 86 1.39 -23.49 3.24
N LYS A 87 1.93 -23.73 4.44
CA LYS A 87 3.34 -23.47 4.81
C LYS A 87 4.35 -24.31 4.00
N GLU A 88 3.93 -25.45 3.48
CA GLU A 88 4.80 -26.29 2.63
C GLU A 88 4.91 -25.76 1.19
N THR A 89 3.98 -24.92 0.75
CA THR A 89 4.00 -24.36 -0.60
C THR A 89 5.20 -23.45 -0.81
N ARG A 90 5.77 -23.49 -2.03
CA ARG A 90 6.87 -22.60 -2.41
C ARG A 90 6.47 -21.12 -2.31
N ALA A 91 5.22 -20.80 -2.68
CA ALA A 91 4.70 -19.44 -2.62
C ALA A 91 4.72 -18.88 -1.19
N HIS A 92 4.24 -19.63 -0.19
CA HIS A 92 4.29 -19.22 1.21
C HIS A 92 5.73 -19.02 1.70
N LYS A 93 6.64 -19.94 1.37
CA LYS A 93 8.07 -19.83 1.75
C LYS A 93 8.74 -18.59 1.18
N VAL A 94 8.38 -18.17 -0.03
CA VAL A 94 8.94 -16.96 -0.65
C VAL A 94 8.37 -15.71 0.00
N ILE A 95 7.05 -15.64 0.15
CA ILE A 95 6.35 -14.46 0.68
C ILE A 95 6.69 -14.24 2.17
N SER A 96 6.69 -15.30 2.98
CA SER A 96 7.03 -15.21 4.41
C SER A 96 8.47 -14.77 4.72
N ARG A 97 9.39 -14.90 3.75
CA ARG A 97 10.79 -14.46 3.87
C ARG A 97 11.03 -13.03 3.41
N GLN A 98 10.00 -12.33 2.92
CA GLN A 98 10.16 -10.96 2.48
C GLN A 98 10.54 -10.04 3.66
N PRO A 99 11.42 -9.06 3.44
CA PRO A 99 11.80 -8.10 4.46
C PRO A 99 10.68 -7.06 4.65
N TYR A 100 9.60 -7.42 5.35
CA TYR A 100 8.42 -6.56 5.56
C TYR A 100 8.74 -5.20 6.18
N SER A 101 9.76 -5.14 7.05
CA SER A 101 10.24 -3.87 7.61
C SER A 101 10.85 -2.97 6.52
N LEU A 102 11.63 -3.54 5.60
CA LEU A 102 12.19 -2.80 4.46
C LEU A 102 11.08 -2.34 3.52
N LEU A 103 10.09 -3.20 3.23
CA LEU A 103 8.93 -2.85 2.40
C LEU A 103 8.15 -1.67 3.00
N ARG A 104 7.98 -1.63 4.33
CA ARG A 104 7.34 -0.50 5.02
C ARG A 104 8.14 0.78 4.88
N PHE A 105 9.47 0.70 4.99
CA PHE A 105 10.35 1.85 4.79
C PHE A 105 10.32 2.36 3.35
N MET A 106 10.33 1.46 2.36
CA MET A 106 10.20 1.82 0.94
C MET A 106 8.87 2.53 0.66
N ASN A 107 7.77 2.07 1.27
CA ASN A 107 6.47 2.72 1.14
C ASN A 107 6.46 4.15 1.72
N PHE A 108 7.11 4.33 2.88
CA PHE A 108 7.28 5.67 3.46
C PHE A 108 8.14 6.57 2.56
N GLY A 109 9.28 6.07 2.09
CA GLY A 109 10.17 6.81 1.19
C GLY A 109 9.48 7.24 -0.11
N LEU A 110 8.67 6.35 -0.70
CA LEU A 110 7.87 6.66 -1.88
C LEU A 110 6.86 7.78 -1.61
N ALA A 111 6.12 7.71 -0.50
CA ALA A 111 5.16 8.74 -0.12
C ALA A 111 5.82 10.12 0.06
N VAL A 112 6.97 10.15 0.73
CA VAL A 112 7.74 11.39 0.93
C VAL A 112 8.26 11.93 -0.41
N ALA A 113 8.83 11.08 -1.26
CA ALA A 113 9.38 11.50 -2.55
C ALA A 113 8.29 12.09 -3.47
N LEU A 114 7.12 11.46 -3.54
CA LEU A 114 5.99 11.96 -4.31
C LEU A 114 5.47 13.30 -3.79
N ALA A 115 5.31 13.42 -2.46
CA ALA A 115 4.85 14.66 -1.84
C ALA A 115 5.86 15.81 -2.04
N ALA A 116 7.14 15.56 -1.79
CA ALA A 116 8.20 16.55 -1.94
C ALA A 116 8.31 17.05 -3.38
N SER A 117 8.18 16.16 -4.37
CA SER A 117 8.18 16.52 -5.79
C SER A 117 7.06 17.53 -6.11
N GLN A 118 5.83 17.26 -5.64
CA GLN A 118 4.68 18.13 -5.91
C GLN A 118 4.77 19.46 -5.14
N LEU A 119 5.19 19.43 -3.87
CA LEU A 119 5.39 20.63 -3.06
C LEU A 119 6.51 21.52 -3.63
N SER A 120 7.57 20.93 -4.19
CA SER A 120 8.66 21.69 -4.82
C SER A 120 8.22 22.43 -6.08
N ILE A 121 7.15 22.00 -6.75
CA ILE A 121 6.58 22.72 -7.90
C ILE A 121 5.62 23.80 -7.41
N LEU A 122 4.88 23.52 -6.33
CA LEU A 122 3.89 24.43 -5.75
C LEU A 122 4.52 25.69 -5.12
N PHE A 123 5.69 25.56 -4.49
CA PHE A 123 6.39 26.65 -3.79
C PHE A 123 7.65 27.13 -4.53
N LYS A 124 7.68 26.96 -5.86
CA LYS A 124 8.83 27.27 -6.69
C LYS A 124 8.98 28.75 -6.99
#